data_AF-A0A0R2NRI5-F1
#
_entry.id   AF-A0A0R2NRI5-F1
#
_cell.length_a   1.000
_cell.length_b   1.000
_cell.length_c   1.000
_cell.angle_alpha   90.00
_cell.angle_beta   90.00
_cell.angle_gamma   90.00
#
_symmetry.space_group_name_H-M   'P 1'
#
loop_
_entity.id
_entity.type
_entity.pdbx_description
1 polymer ?
#
loop_
_entity_poly.entity_id
_entity_poly.type
_entity_poly.pdbx_seq_one_letter_code
_entity_poly.pdbx_strand_id
1 'polypeptide(L)'
;MSLFTVDSNNVFGQSVEEAGVYNVAISPSSEFKTSSTGKPMAVLDYEVLDGKYKGGQIRFDNEIWDGSTQEKAEMSAKRFSTIAVALGAQNGASFDSIEQFVSQAVGHKLAVVVDWEAGQNGKTYLVVKGYRQYMDDGSKPNGTTRPTEKSAAGNGFSNSTTSGAFGTSAKGNAFGGQPTPPANNPSNMYSGGKFDDVPNGMPF
;
A
#
# COMPACT_ATOMS: atom_id res chain seq x y z
N MET A 1 34.69 10.15 -16.56
CA MET A 1 33.37 10.22 -15.88
C MET A 1 33.59 9.87 -14.42
N SER A 2 32.80 10.40 -13.49
CA SER A 2 32.82 9.92 -12.09
C SER A 2 32.14 8.55 -12.00
N LEU A 3 32.60 7.69 -11.09
CA LEU A 3 31.97 6.39 -10.82
C LEU A 3 30.65 6.55 -10.05
N PHE A 4 30.60 7.55 -9.18
CA PHE A 4 29.41 8.07 -8.52
C PHE A 4 29.66 9.54 -8.18
N THR A 5 28.59 10.29 -7.91
CA THR A 5 28.66 11.61 -7.28
C THR A 5 27.97 11.49 -5.92
N VAL A 6 28.53 12.12 -4.87
CA VAL A 6 27.87 12.13 -3.56
C VAL A 6 26.66 13.05 -3.63
N ASP A 7 25.48 12.47 -3.49
CA ASP A 7 24.22 13.18 -3.33
C ASP A 7 23.59 12.78 -1.98
N SER A 8 23.39 13.75 -1.10
CA SER A 8 22.76 13.54 0.21
C SER A 8 21.27 13.21 0.12
N ASN A 9 20.65 13.42 -1.05
CA ASN A 9 19.26 13.05 -1.33
C ASN A 9 19.14 11.61 -1.91
N ASN A 10 20.26 10.98 -2.29
CA ASN A 10 20.29 9.65 -2.90
C ASN A 10 21.06 8.66 -1.99
N VAL A 11 20.59 8.55 -0.75
CA VAL A 11 21.12 7.65 0.28
C VAL A 11 20.10 6.56 0.63
N PHE A 12 20.59 5.35 0.93
CA PHE A 12 19.74 4.27 1.42
C PHE A 12 18.98 4.69 2.68
N GLY A 13 17.65 4.86 2.56
CA GLY A 13 16.78 5.19 3.68
C GLY A 13 15.71 6.25 3.38
N GLN A 14 15.82 7.04 2.31
CA GLN A 14 14.75 7.95 1.92
C GLN A 14 13.67 7.21 1.11
N SER A 15 12.58 6.87 1.79
CA SER A 15 11.32 6.40 1.19
C SER A 15 10.19 7.39 1.44
N VAL A 16 9.18 7.39 0.57
CA VAL A 16 7.95 8.14 0.78
C VAL A 16 7.05 7.36 1.74
N GLU A 17 6.77 7.93 2.91
CA GLU A 17 6.08 7.24 4.01
C GLU A 17 4.61 7.65 4.20
N GLU A 18 4.12 8.60 3.41
CA GLU A 18 2.73 9.08 3.42
C GLU A 18 2.12 9.12 2.01
N ALA A 19 0.82 8.87 1.92
CA ALA A 19 0.03 9.14 0.71
C ALA A 19 -0.07 10.66 0.43
N GLY A 20 -0.56 11.05 -0.74
CA GLY A 20 -0.73 12.45 -1.12
C GLY A 20 -0.44 12.73 -2.59
N VAL A 21 0.08 13.92 -2.88
CA VAL A 21 0.49 14.32 -4.23
C VAL A 21 1.94 14.81 -4.20
N TYR A 22 2.81 14.23 -5.02
CA TYR A 22 4.24 14.54 -5.05
C TYR A 22 4.70 15.07 -6.39
N ASN A 23 5.45 16.18 -6.37
CA ASN A 23 6.23 16.63 -7.52
C ASN A 23 7.41 15.68 -7.72
N VAL A 24 7.51 15.07 -8.89
CA VAL A 24 8.53 14.07 -9.20
C VAL A 24 9.16 14.31 -10.57
N ALA A 25 10.36 13.76 -10.76
CA ALA A 25 10.92 13.49 -12.08
C ALA A 25 10.83 11.99 -12.37
N ILE A 26 10.64 11.62 -13.65
CA ILE A 26 10.74 10.22 -14.09
C ILE A 26 12.21 9.80 -14.05
N SER A 27 12.50 8.79 -13.23
CA SER A 27 13.85 8.27 -12.97
C SER A 27 14.48 7.66 -14.23
N PRO A 28 15.80 7.77 -14.44
CA PRO A 28 16.54 7.00 -15.43
C PRO A 28 16.49 5.47 -15.23
N SER A 29 15.95 4.96 -14.11
CA SER A 29 15.65 3.54 -13.92
C SER A 29 14.31 3.10 -14.52
N SER A 30 13.51 4.03 -15.05
CA SER A 30 12.28 3.72 -15.79
C SER A 30 12.59 3.02 -17.10
N GLU A 31 11.80 2.01 -17.45
CA GLU A 31 12.15 1.06 -18.50
C GLU A 31 10.94 0.58 -19.30
N PHE A 32 11.18 0.21 -20.56
CA PHE A 32 10.21 -0.51 -21.38
C PHE A 32 10.40 -2.02 -21.20
N LYS A 33 9.30 -2.73 -20.96
CA LYS A 33 9.27 -4.19 -20.79
C LYS A 33 8.07 -4.83 -21.47
N THR A 34 8.16 -6.15 -21.66
CA THR A 34 6.99 -6.98 -21.99
C THR A 34 6.41 -7.52 -20.68
N SER A 35 5.11 -7.36 -20.47
CA SER A 35 4.41 -7.92 -19.30
C SER A 35 4.32 -9.45 -19.37
N SER A 36 3.97 -10.09 -18.26
CA SER A 36 3.74 -11.55 -18.18
C SER A 36 2.64 -12.07 -19.12
N THR A 37 1.82 -11.19 -19.70
CA THR A 37 0.79 -11.53 -20.71
C THR A 37 1.23 -11.25 -22.15
N GLY A 38 2.52 -10.97 -22.38
CA GLY A 38 3.08 -10.71 -23.71
C GLY A 38 2.83 -9.28 -24.25
N LYS A 39 2.39 -8.35 -23.40
CA LYS A 39 1.94 -7.00 -23.82
C LYS A 39 3.00 -5.93 -23.55
N PRO A 40 3.13 -4.89 -24.39
CA PRO A 40 4.00 -3.74 -24.14
C PRO A 40 3.65 -3.05 -22.81
N MET A 41 4.66 -2.73 -22.01
CA MET A 41 4.50 -2.16 -20.67
C MET A 41 5.56 -1.10 -20.41
N ALA A 42 5.14 0.05 -19.86
CA ALA A 42 6.02 1.01 -19.24
C ALA A 42 6.15 0.66 -17.75
N VAL A 43 7.38 0.64 -17.24
CA VAL A 43 7.67 0.60 -15.80
C VAL A 43 8.26 1.96 -15.45
N LEU A 44 7.48 2.78 -14.76
CA LEU A 44 7.90 4.11 -14.35
C LEU A 44 8.37 4.07 -12.89
N ASP A 45 9.59 4.55 -12.68
CA ASP A 45 10.16 4.87 -11.37
C ASP A 45 10.23 6.40 -11.28
N TYR A 46 10.05 6.95 -10.08
CA TYR A 46 10.00 8.38 -9.83
C TYR A 46 10.88 8.78 -8.65
N GLU A 47 11.47 9.97 -8.74
CA GLU A 47 12.20 10.62 -7.64
C GLU A 47 11.48 11.91 -7.21
N VAL A 48 11.18 12.06 -5.92
CA VAL A 48 10.50 13.24 -5.37
C VAL A 48 11.45 14.45 -5.34
N LEU A 49 11.00 15.57 -5.89
CA LEU A 49 11.85 16.74 -6.16
C LEU A 49 11.88 17.78 -5.02
N ASP A 50 10.87 17.79 -4.16
CA ASP A 50 10.68 18.80 -3.11
C ASP A 50 10.00 18.25 -1.83
N GLY A 51 9.79 19.13 -0.84
CA GLY A 51 9.17 18.77 0.43
C GLY A 51 10.02 17.84 1.31
N LYS A 52 9.39 17.24 2.33
CA LYS A 52 10.05 16.40 3.35
C LYS A 52 10.57 15.05 2.83
N TYR A 53 10.09 14.60 1.67
CA TYR A 53 10.50 13.34 1.05
C TYR A 53 11.38 13.53 -0.20
N LYS A 54 11.96 14.72 -0.41
CA LYS A 54 12.89 14.98 -1.53
C LYS A 54 14.00 13.91 -1.58
N GLY A 55 14.26 13.36 -2.77
CA GLY A 55 15.18 12.23 -3.00
C GLY A 55 14.53 10.85 -2.80
N GLY A 56 13.36 10.81 -2.14
CA GLY A 56 12.59 9.59 -1.95
C GLY A 56 12.06 9.01 -3.26
N GLN A 57 12.14 7.69 -3.40
CA GLN A 57 11.70 6.98 -4.59
C GLN A 57 10.27 6.45 -4.47
N ILE A 58 9.49 6.60 -5.54
CA ILE A 58 8.19 5.95 -5.76
C ILE A 58 8.37 5.05 -6.98
N ARG A 59 8.06 3.75 -6.88
CA ARG A 59 8.62 2.75 -7.81
C ARG A 59 7.61 1.75 -8.33
N PHE A 60 7.94 1.16 -9.48
CA PHE A 60 7.17 0.10 -10.14
C PHE A 60 5.72 0.51 -10.46
N ASP A 61 5.54 1.71 -11.00
CA ASP A 61 4.29 2.12 -11.61
C ASP A 61 4.18 1.50 -13.01
N ASN A 62 3.33 0.48 -13.15
CA ASN A 62 3.31 -0.41 -14.31
C ASN A 62 2.09 -0.13 -15.20
N GLU A 63 2.26 0.60 -16.29
CA GLU A 63 1.18 0.87 -17.25
C GLU A 63 1.29 -0.03 -18.49
N ILE A 64 0.20 -0.69 -18.86
CA ILE A 64 0.19 -1.74 -19.90
C ILE A 64 -0.63 -1.27 -21.12
N TRP A 65 -0.06 -1.44 -22.31
CA TRP A 65 -0.78 -1.26 -23.56
C TRP A 65 -1.55 -2.52 -23.94
N ASP A 66 -2.87 -2.53 -23.76
CA ASP A 66 -3.73 -3.67 -24.12
C ASP A 66 -4.44 -3.45 -25.46
N GLY A 67 -3.72 -3.67 -26.55
CA GLY A 67 -4.28 -3.64 -27.90
C GLY A 67 -5.22 -4.81 -28.26
N SER A 68 -5.65 -5.66 -27.32
CA SER A 68 -6.39 -6.90 -27.66
C SER A 68 -7.83 -6.69 -28.14
N THR A 69 -8.45 -5.55 -27.84
CA THR A 69 -9.73 -5.08 -28.42
C THR A 69 -9.67 -3.57 -28.60
N GLN A 70 -10.54 -3.00 -29.44
CA GLN A 70 -10.57 -1.54 -29.63
C GLN A 70 -10.81 -0.78 -28.32
N GLU A 71 -11.77 -1.21 -27.51
CA GLU A 71 -12.14 -0.52 -26.25
C GLU A 71 -10.97 -0.50 -25.25
N LYS A 72 -10.17 -1.57 -25.24
CA LYS A 72 -8.95 -1.67 -24.41
C LYS A 72 -7.81 -0.83 -24.98
N ALA A 73 -7.62 -0.82 -26.30
CA ALA A 73 -6.65 0.04 -26.95
C ALA A 73 -6.97 1.53 -26.70
N GLU A 74 -8.24 1.91 -26.79
CA GLU A 74 -8.71 3.23 -26.41
C GLU A 74 -8.51 3.54 -24.91
N MET A 75 -8.69 2.56 -24.02
CA MET A 75 -8.44 2.75 -22.59
C MET A 75 -6.95 2.97 -22.30
N SER A 76 -6.05 2.13 -22.85
CA SER A 76 -4.60 2.33 -22.75
C SER A 76 -4.18 3.67 -23.37
N ALA A 77 -4.71 4.03 -24.54
CA ALA A 77 -4.47 5.34 -25.16
C ALA A 77 -4.85 6.48 -24.21
N LYS A 78 -6.07 6.46 -23.62
CA LYS A 78 -6.51 7.47 -22.64
C LYS A 78 -5.57 7.56 -21.42
N ARG A 79 -5.03 6.44 -20.94
CA ARG A 79 -4.03 6.44 -19.84
C ARG A 79 -2.69 7.04 -20.27
N PHE A 80 -2.08 6.54 -21.35
CA PHE A 80 -0.79 7.07 -21.84
C PHE A 80 -0.89 8.55 -22.25
N SER A 81 -2.00 8.99 -22.86
CA SER A 81 -2.28 10.41 -23.10
C SER A 81 -2.40 11.23 -21.81
N THR A 82 -2.97 10.67 -20.74
CA THR A 82 -3.05 11.35 -19.43
C THR A 82 -1.66 11.57 -18.85
N ILE A 83 -0.76 10.58 -18.93
CA ILE A 83 0.64 10.71 -18.49
C ILE A 83 1.37 11.72 -19.40
N ALA A 84 1.21 11.63 -20.73
CA ALA A 84 1.84 12.57 -21.68
C ALA A 84 1.44 14.03 -21.42
N VAL A 85 0.16 14.30 -21.18
CA VAL A 85 -0.35 15.67 -20.86
C VAL A 85 0.12 16.13 -19.46
N ALA A 86 0.29 15.23 -18.51
CA ALA A 86 0.91 15.52 -17.21
C ALA A 86 2.42 15.87 -17.34
N LEU A 87 3.12 15.28 -18.30
CA LEU A 87 4.50 15.61 -18.68
C LEU A 87 4.62 16.86 -19.57
N GLY A 88 3.51 17.49 -19.94
CA GLY A 88 3.48 18.71 -20.76
C GLY A 88 3.42 18.50 -22.28
N ALA A 89 3.19 17.28 -22.76
CA ALA A 89 3.00 17.02 -24.19
C ALA A 89 1.76 17.76 -24.73
N GLN A 90 1.88 18.36 -25.92
CA GLN A 90 0.81 19.14 -26.55
C GLN A 90 -0.07 18.28 -27.47
N ASN A 91 -1.29 18.77 -27.74
CA ASN A 91 -2.23 18.13 -28.67
C ASN A 91 -1.58 17.90 -30.04
N GLY A 92 -1.67 16.67 -30.55
CA GLY A 92 -1.04 16.27 -31.81
C GLY A 92 0.35 15.64 -31.66
N ALA A 93 0.93 15.59 -30.45
CA ALA A 93 2.08 14.74 -30.18
C ALA A 93 1.72 13.25 -30.37
N SER A 94 2.58 12.51 -31.07
CA SER A 94 2.40 11.08 -31.39
C SER A 94 3.54 10.24 -30.81
N PHE A 95 3.20 9.04 -30.34
CA PHE A 95 4.16 8.03 -29.93
C PHE A 95 3.89 6.73 -30.70
N ASP A 96 4.88 6.26 -31.45
CA ASP A 96 4.83 5.07 -32.28
C ASP A 96 5.02 3.78 -31.46
N SER A 97 5.62 3.87 -30.26
CA SER A 97 5.77 2.76 -29.33
C SER A 97 5.85 3.19 -27.86
N ILE A 98 5.61 2.24 -26.95
CA ILE A 98 5.77 2.45 -25.51
C ILE A 98 7.25 2.66 -25.12
N GLU A 99 8.19 2.08 -25.89
CA GLU A 99 9.63 2.31 -25.73
C GLU A 99 10.02 3.76 -26.06
N GLN A 100 9.49 4.30 -27.15
CA GLN A 100 9.66 5.71 -27.53
C GLN A 100 9.02 6.63 -26.48
N PHE A 101 7.84 6.28 -25.96
CA PHE A 101 7.19 7.02 -24.88
C PHE A 101 8.06 7.06 -23.61
N VAL A 102 8.52 5.91 -23.10
CA VAL A 102 9.36 5.86 -21.88
C VAL A 102 10.69 6.61 -22.08
N SER A 103 11.37 6.40 -23.21
CA SER A 103 12.65 7.05 -23.48
C SER A 103 12.56 8.58 -23.61
N GLN A 104 11.42 9.12 -24.05
CA GLN A 104 11.15 10.56 -24.03
C GLN A 104 10.68 11.05 -22.65
N ALA A 105 9.95 10.23 -21.89
CA ALA A 105 9.40 10.60 -20.58
C ALA A 105 10.47 10.71 -19.47
N VAL A 106 11.58 9.96 -19.55
CA VAL A 106 12.68 10.05 -18.58
C VAL A 106 13.20 11.48 -18.42
N GLY A 107 13.45 11.90 -17.18
CA GLY A 107 13.92 13.23 -16.81
C GLY A 107 12.87 14.35 -16.86
N HIS A 108 11.70 14.11 -17.47
CA HIS A 108 10.59 15.06 -17.42
C HIS A 108 9.91 15.05 -16.04
N LYS A 109 9.23 16.17 -15.74
CA LYS A 109 8.63 16.45 -14.44
C LYS A 109 7.12 16.47 -14.52
N LEU A 110 6.48 15.95 -13.48
CA LEU A 110 5.03 15.92 -13.29
C LEU A 110 4.71 15.86 -11.79
N ALA A 111 3.43 15.85 -11.45
CA ALA A 111 2.97 15.51 -10.12
C ALA A 111 2.19 14.19 -10.13
N VAL A 112 2.57 13.24 -9.26
CA VAL A 112 1.87 11.95 -9.09
C VAL A 112 1.00 11.98 -7.84
N VAL A 113 -0.24 11.52 -7.96
CA VAL A 113 -1.12 11.22 -6.83
C VAL A 113 -0.82 9.79 -6.40
N VAL A 114 -0.51 9.57 -5.13
CA VAL A 114 -0.20 8.23 -4.58
C VAL A 114 -1.02 7.92 -3.35
N ASP A 115 -1.35 6.64 -3.20
CA ASP A 115 -2.12 6.12 -2.07
C ASP A 115 -1.69 4.68 -1.73
N TRP A 116 -2.13 4.18 -0.59
CA TRP A 116 -1.77 2.85 -0.10
C TRP A 116 -2.70 1.76 -0.64
N GLU A 117 -2.15 0.75 -1.29
CA GLU A 117 -2.89 -0.41 -1.81
C GLU A 117 -2.33 -1.73 -1.27
N ALA A 118 -3.22 -2.64 -0.85
CA ALA A 118 -2.85 -3.99 -0.43
C ALA A 118 -2.54 -4.85 -1.67
N GLY A 119 -1.28 -5.23 -1.84
CA GLY A 119 -0.87 -6.15 -2.90
C GLY A 119 -1.37 -7.58 -2.65
N GLN A 120 -1.40 -8.40 -3.71
CA GLN A 120 -1.87 -9.79 -3.66
C GLN A 120 -1.08 -10.70 -2.70
N ASN A 121 0.09 -10.25 -2.24
CA ASN A 121 0.93 -10.94 -1.24
C ASN A 121 0.69 -10.44 0.20
N GLY A 122 -0.44 -9.76 0.46
CA GLY A 122 -0.84 -9.21 1.75
C GLY A 122 -0.17 -7.89 2.14
N LYS A 123 0.99 -7.57 1.55
CA LYS A 123 1.76 -6.37 1.90
C LYS A 123 1.14 -5.14 1.26
N THR A 124 0.99 -4.06 2.04
CA THR A 124 0.56 -2.76 1.52
C THR A 124 1.72 -2.00 0.88
N TYR A 125 1.51 -1.43 -0.31
CA TYR A 125 2.48 -0.65 -1.08
C TYR A 125 1.95 0.75 -1.36
N LEU A 126 2.86 1.71 -1.56
CA LEU A 126 2.49 3.05 -2.06
C LEU A 126 2.42 2.95 -3.59
N VAL A 127 1.26 3.21 -4.18
CA VAL A 127 1.02 3.06 -5.61
C VAL A 127 0.52 4.37 -6.22
N VAL A 128 0.82 4.60 -7.50
CA VAL A 128 0.29 5.74 -8.24
C VAL A 128 -1.20 5.52 -8.55
N LYS A 129 -2.00 6.55 -8.30
CA LYS A 129 -3.46 6.57 -8.51
C LYS A 129 -3.89 7.57 -9.59
N GLY A 130 -2.98 8.43 -10.05
CA GLY A 130 -3.25 9.39 -11.10
C GLY A 130 -2.13 10.42 -11.29
N TYR A 131 -2.19 11.12 -12.42
CA TYR A 131 -1.14 12.00 -12.90
C TYR A 131 -1.67 13.43 -13.02
N ARG A 132 -0.80 14.42 -12.79
CA ARG A 132 -1.07 15.86 -12.87
C ARG A 132 0.15 16.55 -13.45
N GLN A 133 -0.05 17.72 -14.04
CA GLN A 133 1.07 18.62 -14.35
C GLN A 133 1.81 19.01 -13.05
N TYR A 134 3.11 19.30 -13.19
CA TYR A 134 3.97 19.73 -12.09
C TYR A 134 3.34 20.91 -11.32
N MET A 135 3.40 20.90 -9.99
CA MET A 135 2.74 21.88 -9.14
C MET A 135 3.73 22.93 -8.64
N ASP A 136 3.53 24.20 -9.01
CA ASP A 136 4.38 25.32 -8.56
C ASP A 136 4.32 25.57 -7.04
N ASP A 137 3.27 25.11 -6.36
CA ASP A 137 3.09 25.21 -4.90
C ASP A 137 3.57 23.97 -4.12
N GLY A 138 4.27 23.03 -4.79
CA GLY A 138 5.03 21.95 -4.15
C GLY A 138 4.22 20.70 -3.76
N SER A 139 4.94 19.66 -3.33
CA SER A 139 4.34 18.40 -2.89
C SER A 139 3.44 18.55 -1.66
N LYS A 140 2.32 17.82 -1.68
CA LYS A 140 1.25 17.82 -0.67
C LYS A 140 1.07 16.41 -0.09
N PRO A 141 1.95 15.98 0.83
CA PRO A 141 1.73 14.79 1.65
C PRO A 141 0.46 14.96 2.49
N ASN A 142 -0.33 13.90 2.67
CA ASN A 142 -1.65 13.97 3.31
C ASN A 142 -1.69 13.44 4.77
N GLY A 143 -0.54 13.06 5.36
CA GLY A 143 -0.46 12.52 6.72
C GLY A 143 -0.92 11.06 6.87
N THR A 144 -1.45 10.43 5.82
CA THR A 144 -1.86 9.01 5.85
C THR A 144 -0.64 8.14 5.61
N THR A 145 -0.06 7.66 6.71
CA THR A 145 1.07 6.71 6.69
C THR A 145 0.61 5.31 6.28
N ARG A 146 1.58 4.45 5.96
CA ARG A 146 1.34 3.05 5.57
C ARG A 146 0.42 2.33 6.58
N PRO A 147 -0.73 1.78 6.15
CA PRO A 147 -1.59 0.97 6.99
C PRO A 147 -0.80 -0.16 7.66
N THR A 148 -0.72 -0.12 8.99
CA THR A 148 -0.22 -1.24 9.78
C THR A 148 -1.22 -2.37 9.71
N GLU A 149 -0.75 -3.59 9.42
CA GLU A 149 -1.57 -4.79 9.49
C GLU A 149 -2.13 -4.91 10.92
N LYS A 150 -3.46 -5.03 11.05
CA LYS A 150 -4.10 -5.27 12.35
C LYS A 150 -3.81 -6.70 12.81
N SER A 151 -2.63 -6.89 13.40
CA SER A 151 -2.30 -8.11 14.14
C SER A 151 -3.39 -8.40 15.17
N ALA A 152 -4.14 -9.47 14.97
CA ALA A 152 -5.12 -9.98 15.92
C ALA A 152 -4.40 -10.65 17.11
N ALA A 153 -3.66 -9.85 17.88
CA ALA A 153 -2.73 -10.27 18.91
C ALA A 153 -3.03 -9.59 20.25
N GLY A 154 -4.29 -9.67 20.70
CA GLY A 154 -4.80 -9.07 21.94
C GLY A 154 -4.31 -9.73 23.25
N ASN A 155 -3.06 -10.22 23.30
CA ASN A 155 -2.45 -10.74 24.52
C ASN A 155 -1.67 -9.60 25.22
N GLY A 156 -2.33 -8.92 26.15
CA GLY A 156 -1.81 -7.71 26.79
C GLY A 156 -0.61 -7.95 27.72
N PHE A 157 0.58 -7.53 27.29
CA PHE A 157 1.76 -7.36 28.15
C PHE A 157 1.86 -5.91 28.65
N SER A 158 1.00 -5.56 29.62
CA SER A 158 1.02 -4.25 30.28
C SER A 158 2.20 -4.15 31.25
N ASN A 159 3.35 -3.68 30.76
CA ASN A 159 4.47 -3.28 31.62
C ASN A 159 4.21 -1.89 32.20
N SER A 160 3.99 -1.80 33.52
CA SER A 160 3.83 -0.54 34.25
C SER A 160 4.80 -0.49 35.42
N THR A 161 5.80 0.38 35.32
CA THR A 161 6.79 0.61 36.38
C THR A 161 6.62 2.00 36.96
N THR A 162 6.07 2.09 38.17
CA THR A 162 6.09 3.30 39.00
C THR A 162 6.44 2.92 40.43
N SER A 163 7.48 3.54 41.01
CA SER A 163 7.97 3.29 42.37
C SER A 163 7.31 4.25 43.39
N GLY A 164 6.99 3.77 44.61
CA GLY A 164 6.06 4.50 45.49
C GLY A 164 6.01 4.23 47.01
N ALA A 165 7.01 3.56 47.61
CA ALA A 165 7.31 3.54 49.06
C ALA A 165 6.36 2.83 50.09
N PHE A 166 6.96 2.55 51.27
CA PHE A 166 6.42 2.06 52.56
C PHE A 166 5.75 0.67 52.66
N GLY A 167 6.31 -0.20 53.52
CA GLY A 167 5.67 -1.45 53.99
C GLY A 167 6.66 -2.53 54.44
N THR A 168 6.85 -2.72 55.75
CA THR A 168 7.84 -3.64 56.33
C THR A 168 7.42 -5.12 56.37
N SER A 169 8.30 -5.99 55.89
CA SER A 169 8.64 -7.34 56.41
C SER A 169 7.57 -8.30 57.02
N ALA A 170 7.40 -9.43 56.31
CA ALA A 170 7.43 -10.82 56.81
C ALA A 170 6.15 -11.59 57.23
N LYS A 171 6.06 -12.82 56.67
CA LYS A 171 5.45 -14.09 57.16
C LYS A 171 3.93 -14.19 57.44
N GLY A 172 3.30 -15.18 56.78
CA GLY A 172 2.50 -16.21 57.47
C GLY A 172 1.04 -16.42 57.02
N ASN A 173 0.64 -17.68 56.82
CA ASN A 173 -0.74 -18.11 56.52
C ASN A 173 -1.69 -17.90 57.72
N ALA A 174 -2.99 -17.64 57.48
CA ALA A 174 -4.06 -18.67 57.54
C ALA A 174 -5.51 -18.15 57.84
N PHE A 175 -6.48 -19.04 57.57
CA PHE A 175 -7.86 -19.16 58.13
C PHE A 175 -9.07 -18.33 57.62
N GLY A 176 -10.22 -19.03 57.57
CA GLY A 176 -11.59 -18.54 57.31
C GLY A 176 -12.17 -19.03 55.96
N GLY A 177 -13.37 -19.61 55.85
CA GLY A 177 -14.36 -20.05 56.85
C GLY A 177 -15.80 -20.02 56.28
N GLN A 178 -16.44 -21.17 56.06
CA GLN A 178 -17.66 -21.32 55.22
C GLN A 178 -18.98 -21.59 56.01
N PRO A 179 -20.14 -21.08 55.52
CA PRO A 179 -21.47 -21.71 55.72
C PRO A 179 -22.15 -22.26 54.42
N THR A 180 -23.36 -22.82 54.52
CA THR A 180 -23.93 -23.86 53.62
C THR A 180 -25.23 -23.50 52.85
N PRO A 181 -25.62 -24.27 51.79
CA PRO A 181 -26.84 -24.08 50.97
C PRO A 181 -28.08 -24.88 51.51
N PRO A 182 -29.31 -24.72 50.96
CA PRO A 182 -29.83 -25.45 49.76
C PRO A 182 -30.79 -24.56 48.89
N ALA A 183 -31.76 -24.95 48.03
CA ALA A 183 -32.38 -26.24 47.61
C ALA A 183 -33.16 -26.16 46.25
N ASN A 184 -33.56 -27.33 45.72
CA ASN A 184 -34.77 -27.66 44.91
C ASN A 184 -34.96 -27.32 43.42
N ASN A 185 -35.80 -28.17 42.81
CA ASN A 185 -36.19 -28.38 41.39
C ASN A 185 -37.75 -28.55 41.38
N PRO A 186 -38.52 -28.30 40.28
CA PRO A 186 -38.74 -29.37 39.27
C PRO A 186 -39.08 -28.93 37.81
N SER A 187 -38.76 -29.82 36.87
CA SER A 187 -39.51 -30.16 35.62
C SER A 187 -40.15 -29.08 34.71
N ASN A 188 -39.80 -29.10 33.42
CA ASN A 188 -40.76 -29.58 32.39
C ASN A 188 -40.08 -30.06 31.08
N MET A 189 -40.87 -30.64 30.17
CA MET A 189 -40.46 -31.33 28.93
C MET A 189 -40.30 -30.42 27.70
N TYR A 190 -39.32 -30.73 26.84
CA TYR A 190 -39.57 -30.87 25.39
C TYR A 190 -38.56 -31.86 24.77
N SER A 191 -39.00 -32.61 23.75
CA SER A 191 -38.15 -33.52 22.97
C SER A 191 -38.69 -33.60 21.55
N GLY A 192 -37.83 -33.42 20.55
CA GLY A 192 -38.20 -33.48 19.13
C GLY A 192 -37.11 -32.91 18.22
N GLY A 193 -36.97 -33.48 17.03
CA GLY A 193 -36.04 -33.02 16.00
C GLY A 193 -34.76 -33.84 15.88
N LYS A 194 -34.84 -35.00 15.23
CA LYS A 194 -33.66 -35.61 14.59
C LYS A 194 -33.25 -34.80 13.35
N PHE A 195 -31.98 -34.90 12.98
CA PHE A 195 -31.55 -34.79 11.58
C PHE A 195 -31.08 -36.18 11.12
N ASP A 196 -31.87 -36.84 10.29
CA ASP A 196 -31.45 -38.01 9.51
C ASP A 196 -31.12 -37.54 8.06
N ASP A 197 -30.14 -38.20 7.43
CA ASP A 197 -29.80 -38.22 6.00
C ASP A 197 -29.54 -36.91 5.21
N VAL A 198 -28.27 -36.74 4.79
CA VAL A 198 -27.86 -35.90 3.65
C VAL A 198 -27.24 -36.80 2.56
N PRO A 199 -27.94 -37.07 1.44
CA PRO A 199 -27.40 -37.89 0.36
C PRO A 199 -26.29 -37.20 -0.46
N ASN A 200 -25.39 -38.01 -1.04
CA ASN A 200 -24.26 -37.53 -1.86
C ASN A 200 -24.68 -37.00 -3.24
N GLY A 201 -24.03 -35.91 -3.66
CA GLY A 201 -23.53 -35.75 -5.03
C GLY A 201 -24.18 -34.72 -5.94
N MET A 202 -23.36 -33.76 -6.42
CA MET A 202 -23.20 -33.40 -7.84
C MET A 202 -21.89 -32.60 -8.05
N PRO A 203 -21.37 -32.44 -9.28
CA PRO A 203 -19.91 -32.39 -9.52
C PRO A 203 -19.28 -30.99 -9.68
N PHE A 204 -17.96 -31.02 -9.86
CA PHE A 204 -17.14 -29.96 -10.48
C PHE A 204 -17.51 -29.73 -11.95
#